data_AF-Q9BPC3-F1
#
_entry.id   AF-Q9BPC3-F1
#
_cell.length_a   1.000
_cell.length_b   1.000
_cell.length_c   1.000
_cell.angle_alpha   90.00
_cell.angle_beta   90.00
_cell.angle_gamma   90.00
#
_symmetry.space_group_name_H-M   'P 1'
#
loop_
_entity.id
_entity.type
_entity.pdbx_description
1 polymer ?
#
loop_
_entity_poly.entity_id
_entity_poly.type
_entity_poly.pdbx_seq_one_letter_code
_entity_poly.pdbx_strand_id
1 'polypeptide(L)' 'MKLTILFLVAAVLMSTQALIQHDGEKSQKAKMKFLTARTLSAKKRDVDCVGWSSYCGPWNNPPCCSWYTCDYYCKL' A
#
# COMPACT_ATOMS: atom_id res chain seq x y z
N MET A 1 -31.42 -43.67 -2.47
CA MET A 1 -30.10 -43.14 -2.92
C MET A 1 -30.15 -41.80 -3.67
N LYS A 2 -31.29 -41.36 -4.23
CA LYS A 2 -31.36 -40.04 -4.92
C LYS A 2 -31.23 -38.84 -3.96
N LEU A 3 -31.89 -38.90 -2.80
CA LEU A 3 -31.85 -37.85 -1.78
C LEU A 3 -30.44 -37.58 -1.24
N THR A 4 -29.65 -38.64 -0.99
CA THR A 4 -28.30 -38.51 -0.45
C THR A 4 -27.36 -37.78 -1.40
N ILE A 5 -27.48 -38.01 -2.70
CA ILE A 5 -26.70 -37.29 -3.72
C ILE A 5 -27.07 -35.80 -3.72
N LEU A 6 -28.36 -35.47 -3.61
CA LEU A 6 -28.82 -34.08 -3.52
C LEU A 6 -28.25 -33.36 -2.28
N PHE A 7 -28.26 -34.03 -1.12
CA PHE A 7 -27.66 -33.47 0.10
C PHE A 7 -26.15 -33.25 -0.04
N LEU A 8 -25.42 -34.19 -0.66
CA LEU A 8 -23.99 -34.05 -0.89
C LEU A 8 -23.66 -32.87 -1.82
N VAL A 9 -24.40 -32.72 -2.92
CA VAL A 9 -24.22 -31.59 -3.85
C VAL A 9 -24.49 -30.25 -3.15
N ALA A 10 -25.55 -30.17 -2.35
CA ALA A 10 -25.87 -28.98 -1.57
C ALA A 10 -24.76 -28.64 -0.55
N ALA A 11 -24.24 -29.62 0.19
CA ALA A 11 -23.16 -29.42 1.15
C ALA A 11 -21.87 -28.90 0.48
N VAL A 12 -21.51 -29.44 -0.69
CA VAL A 12 -20.36 -28.99 -1.48
C VAL A 12 -20.53 -27.53 -1.94
N LEU A 13 -21.71 -27.16 -2.43
CA LEU A 13 -22.02 -25.79 -2.87
C LEU A 13 -22.05 -24.77 -1.73
N MET A 14 -22.49 -25.16 -0.53
CA MET A 14 -22.49 -24.26 0.63
C MET A 14 -21.08 -24.06 1.21
N SER A 15 -20.22 -25.08 1.11
CA SER A 15 -18.82 -25.00 1.56
C SER A 15 -17.99 -23.98 0.76
N THR A 16 -18.20 -23.88 -0.55
CA THR A 16 -17.48 -22.92 -1.40
C THR A 16 -17.85 -21.46 -1.11
N GLN A 17 -19.12 -21.19 -0.79
CA GLN A 17 -19.58 -19.84 -0.46
C GLN A 17 -19.01 -19.34 0.87
N ALA A 18 -18.94 -20.22 1.88
CA ALA A 18 -18.38 -19.87 3.19
C ALA A 18 -16.88 -19.54 3.12
N LEU A 19 -16.12 -20.24 2.28
CA LEU A 19 -14.69 -19.98 2.10
C LEU A 19 -14.42 -18.62 1.42
N ILE A 20 -15.20 -18.30 0.38
CA ILE A 20 -14.99 -17.08 -0.42
C ILE A 20 -15.38 -15.82 0.36
N GLN A 21 -16.48 -15.84 1.14
CA GLN A 21 -16.86 -14.67 1.94
C GLN A 21 -15.89 -14.41 3.09
N HIS A 22 -15.45 -15.46 3.81
CA HIS A 22 -14.62 -15.26 4.99
C HIS A 22 -13.18 -14.86 4.65
N ASP A 23 -12.60 -15.41 3.59
CA ASP A 23 -11.23 -15.09 3.17
C ASP A 23 -11.18 -13.84 2.26
N GLY A 24 -12.14 -13.70 1.34
CA GLY A 24 -12.18 -12.59 0.38
C GLY A 24 -12.29 -11.21 1.04
N GLU A 25 -13.22 -11.04 1.98
CA GLU A 25 -13.47 -9.74 2.59
C GLU A 25 -12.32 -9.30 3.52
N LYS A 26 -11.79 -10.23 4.34
CA LYS A 26 -10.68 -9.94 5.25
C LYS A 26 -9.38 -9.70 4.51
N SER A 27 -9.09 -10.51 3.48
CA SER A 27 -7.89 -10.37 2.65
C SER A 27 -7.90 -9.05 1.88
N GLN A 28 -9.04 -8.66 1.30
CA GLN A 28 -9.15 -7.39 0.57
C GLN A 28 -9.03 -6.18 1.49
N LYS A 29 -9.65 -6.19 2.68
CA LYS A 29 -9.49 -5.11 3.68
C LYS A 29 -8.05 -4.99 4.17
N ALA A 30 -7.35 -6.11 4.40
CA ALA A 30 -5.95 -6.10 4.80
C ALA A 30 -5.04 -5.53 3.71
N LYS A 31 -5.23 -5.96 2.46
CA LYS A 31 -4.51 -5.41 1.29
C LYS A 31 -4.78 -3.91 1.12
N MET A 32 -6.03 -3.48 1.26
CA MET A 32 -6.39 -2.05 1.20
C MET A 32 -5.69 -1.24 2.29
N LYS A 33 -5.77 -1.68 3.56
CA LYS A 33 -5.09 -1.02 4.69
C LYS A 33 -3.58 -0.93 4.47
N PHE A 34 -2.96 -1.98 3.93
CA PHE A 34 -1.53 -2.01 3.62
C PHE A 34 -1.15 -1.01 2.52
N LEU A 35 -1.93 -0.93 1.44
CA LEU A 35 -1.72 0.05 0.37
C LEU A 35 -1.91 1.48 0.91
N THR A 36 -2.98 1.73 1.65
CA THR A 36 -3.23 3.04 2.29
C THR A 36 -2.09 3.43 3.24
N ALA A 37 -1.57 2.50 4.05
CA ALA A 37 -0.43 2.77 4.93
C ALA A 37 0.85 3.10 4.14
N ARG A 38 1.11 2.42 3.01
CA ARG A 38 2.23 2.76 2.12
C ARG A 38 2.09 4.13 1.49
N THR A 39 0.90 4.49 1.01
CA THR A 39 0.64 5.82 0.44
C THR A 39 0.76 6.92 1.48
N LEU A 40 0.25 6.70 2.70
CA LEU A 40 0.42 7.64 3.83
C LEU A 40 1.89 7.81 4.22
N SER A 41 2.66 6.72 4.22
CA SER A 41 4.09 6.77 4.52
C SER A 41 4.87 7.50 3.41
N ALA A 42 4.46 7.33 2.14
CA ALA A 42 5.00 8.09 1.02
C ALA A 42 4.62 9.59 1.08
N LYS A 43 3.38 9.91 1.47
CA LYS A 43 2.94 11.31 1.63
C LYS A 43 3.56 12.00 2.85
N LYS A 44 3.85 11.27 3.93
CA LYS A 44 4.68 11.80 5.03
C LYS A 44 6.14 12.02 4.62
N ARG A 45 6.56 11.44 3.49
CA ARG A 45 7.80 11.80 2.80
C ARG A 45 7.59 12.89 1.75
N ASP A 46 6.54 13.71 1.84
CA ASP A 46 6.70 15.13 1.48
C ASP A 46 7.72 15.69 2.48
N VAL A 47 8.97 15.32 2.25
CA VAL A 47 10.11 15.71 3.07
C VAL A 47 10.24 17.20 2.81
N ASP A 48 10.11 18.00 3.86
CA ASP A 48 10.32 19.46 3.79
C ASP A 48 11.66 19.81 3.14
N CYS A 49 12.57 18.84 3.02
CA CYS A 49 13.86 18.97 2.39
C CYS A 49 14.22 17.79 1.46
N VAL A 50 15.09 18.02 0.49
CA VAL A 50 15.64 17.00 -0.40
C VAL A 50 17.05 16.57 0.02
N GLY A 51 17.37 15.30 -0.27
CA GLY A 51 18.65 14.67 0.11
C GLY A 51 19.79 14.96 -0.88
N TRP A 52 20.97 14.41 -0.59
CA TRP A 52 22.15 14.51 -1.44
C TRP A 52 21.88 14.18 -2.92
N SER A 53 22.51 14.92 -3.83
CA SER A 53 22.34 14.85 -5.28
C SER A 53 20.92 15.15 -5.80
N SER A 54 19.99 15.59 -4.95
CA SER A 54 18.68 16.03 -5.39
C SER A 54 18.73 17.46 -5.94
N TYR A 55 17.91 17.74 -6.94
CA TYR A 55 17.78 19.09 -7.49
C TYR A 55 17.10 20.02 -6.48
N CYS A 56 17.75 21.14 -6.16
CA CYS A 56 17.24 22.18 -5.25
C CYS A 56 16.99 23.52 -5.97
N GLY A 57 17.43 23.64 -7.23
CA GLY A 57 17.17 24.80 -8.10
C GLY A 57 17.75 26.13 -7.60
N PRO A 58 17.51 27.24 -8.33
CA PRO A 58 18.08 28.55 -8.04
C PRO A 58 17.62 29.18 -6.72
N TRP A 59 16.49 28.72 -6.17
CA TRP A 59 15.87 29.29 -4.96
C TRP A 59 15.90 28.34 -3.77
N ASN A 60 16.69 27.26 -3.82
CA ASN A 60 16.69 26.21 -2.79
C ASN A 60 15.26 25.70 -2.51
N ASN A 61 14.52 25.42 -3.59
CA ASN A 61 13.14 24.93 -3.55
C ASN A 61 13.00 23.68 -4.43
N PRO A 62 12.84 22.48 -3.85
CA PRO A 62 12.76 22.21 -2.41
C PRO A 62 14.12 22.43 -1.70
N PRO A 63 14.13 22.77 -0.40
CA PRO A 63 15.37 23.07 0.30
C PRO A 63 16.18 21.80 0.53
N CYS A 64 17.51 21.90 0.57
CA CYS A 64 18.34 20.77 0.96
C CYS A 64 18.19 20.46 2.47
N CYS A 65 18.30 19.18 2.85
CA CYS A 65 18.30 18.81 4.27
C CYS A 65 19.53 19.39 4.98
N SER A 66 19.44 19.64 6.30
CA SER A 66 20.34 20.51 7.08
C SER A 66 21.85 20.30 6.93
N TRP A 67 22.29 19.15 6.44
CA TRP A 67 23.70 18.82 6.23
C TRP A 67 24.19 19.07 4.80
N TYR A 68 23.34 19.64 3.94
CA TYR A 68 23.62 19.85 2.54
C TYR A 68 23.41 21.32 2.13
N THR A 69 24.27 21.82 1.26
CA THR A 69 24.18 23.13 0.61
C THR A 69 23.59 22.99 -0.80
N CYS A 70 22.87 24.02 -1.25
CA CYS A 70 22.27 24.06 -2.59
C CYS A 70 23.14 24.84 -3.58
N ASP A 71 23.67 24.15 -4.59
CA ASP A 71 24.42 24.72 -5.72
C ASP A 71 23.92 24.05 -7.01
N TYR A 72 22.63 24.26 -7.33
CA TYR A 72 21.79 23.48 -8.27
C TYR A 72 21.33 22.11 -7.77
N TYR A 73 22.22 21.41 -7.08
CA TYR A 73 21.94 20.13 -6.41
C TYR A 73 22.41 20.19 -4.95
N CYS A 74 21.82 19.35 -4.12
CA CYS A 74 22.22 19.22 -2.72
C CYS A 74 23.54 18.47 -2.60
N LYS A 75 24.55 19.14 -2.04
CA LYS A 75 25.89 18.59 -1.80
C LYS A 75 26.31 18.84 -0.35
N LEU A 76 27.26 18.06 0.16
CA LEU A 76 27.87 18.31 1.47
C LEU A 76 28.56 19.67 1.51
#